data_AF-A0A2P0QI67-F1
#
_entry.id   AF-A0A2P0QI67-F1
#
_cell.length_a   1.000
_cell.length_b   1.000
_cell.length_c   1.000
_cell.angle_alpha   90.00
_cell.angle_beta   90.00
_cell.angle_gamma   90.00
#
_symmetry.space_group_name_H-M   'P 1'
#
loop_
_entity.id
_entity.type
_entity.pdbx_description
1 polymer ?
#
loop_
_entity_poly.entity_id
_entity_poly.type
_entity_poly.pdbx_seq_one_letter_code
_entity_poly.pdbx_strand_id
1 'polypeptide(L)'
;MCIQISAENLTFDSVCAAYALLLENNPGLALMLSDGGAVFLENGNIYSVAISDSGVLLIDTAGCIYPSAWDQERRCWDSEEGTDACVSAINNPTFINYANAIGADT
;
A
#
# COMPACT_ATOMS: atom_id res chain seq x y z
N MET A 1 -15.33 -1.87 9.84
CA MET A 1 -15.15 -0.45 10.22
C MET A 1 -14.62 0.25 8.98
N CYS A 2 -15.30 1.28 8.48
CA CYS A 2 -14.82 2.02 7.30
C CYS A 2 -13.81 3.06 7.80
N ILE A 3 -12.53 2.84 7.53
CA ILE A 3 -11.49 3.84 7.80
C ILE A 3 -11.72 4.96 6.80
N GLN A 4 -11.72 6.20 7.29
CA GLN A 4 -11.74 7.39 6.45
C GLN A 4 -10.67 8.33 6.96
N ILE A 5 -9.83 8.82 6.06
CA ILE A 5 -8.83 9.83 6.33
C ILE A 5 -9.09 11.05 5.43
N SER A 6 -8.81 12.24 5.95
CA SER A 6 -8.81 13.48 5.18
C SER A 6 -7.39 13.92 4.86
N ALA A 7 -7.24 14.69 3.78
CA ALA A 7 -5.96 15.21 3.31
C ALA A 7 -5.19 16.02 4.37
N GLU A 8 -5.88 16.62 5.34
CA GLU A 8 -5.27 17.40 6.43
C GLU A 8 -4.64 16.55 7.53
N ASN A 9 -5.03 15.28 7.62
CA ASN A 9 -4.57 14.34 8.64
C ASN A 9 -3.55 13.33 8.10
N LEU A 10 -3.14 13.46 6.83
CA LEU A 10 -2.14 12.59 6.22
C LEU A 10 -0.74 12.92 6.73
N THR A 11 -0.28 12.05 7.62
CA THR A 11 1.12 11.87 8.03
C THR A 11 1.58 10.46 7.68
N PHE A 12 2.89 10.24 7.59
CA PHE A 12 3.46 8.91 7.42
C PHE A 12 2.86 7.88 8.39
N ASP A 13 2.80 8.20 9.68
CA ASP A 13 2.28 7.28 10.70
C ASP A 13 0.78 6.99 10.51
N SER A 14 -0.02 8.01 10.14
CA SER A 14 -1.45 7.83 9.90
C SER A 14 -1.73 6.94 8.68
N VAL A 15 -0.91 7.06 7.63
CA VAL A 15 -1.02 6.25 6.42
C VAL A 15 -0.64 4.81 6.73
N CYS A 16 0.50 4.61 7.38
CA CYS A 16 0.93 3.28 7.81
C CYS A 16 -0.10 2.62 8.72
N ALA A 17 -0.65 3.33 9.71
CA ALA A 17 -1.69 2.81 10.57
C ALA A 17 -2.98 2.45 9.79
N ALA A 18 -3.39 3.29 8.83
CA ALA A 18 -4.55 3.03 8.00
C ALA A 18 -4.35 1.80 7.09
N TYR A 19 -3.21 1.70 6.42
CA TYR A 19 -2.85 0.55 5.59
C TYR A 19 -2.80 -0.73 6.43
N ALA A 20 -2.16 -0.70 7.60
CA ALA A 20 -2.08 -1.86 8.49
C ALA A 20 -3.49 -2.34 8.84
N LEU A 21 -4.36 -1.43 9.30
CA LEU A 21 -5.72 -1.79 9.68
C LEU A 21 -6.56 -2.30 8.49
N LEU A 22 -6.37 -1.75 7.28
CA LEU A 22 -7.02 -2.28 6.07
C LEU A 22 -6.58 -3.72 5.80
N LEU A 23 -5.29 -4.00 5.89
CA LEU A 23 -4.70 -5.30 5.57
C LEU A 23 -4.96 -6.34 6.67
N GLU A 24 -4.98 -5.94 7.94
CA GLU A 24 -5.38 -6.79 9.07
C GLU A 24 -6.83 -7.28 8.92
N ASN A 25 -7.71 -6.42 8.40
CA ASN A 25 -9.10 -6.78 8.12
C ASN A 25 -9.27 -7.60 6.83
N ASN A 26 -8.22 -7.72 6.00
CA ASN A 26 -8.24 -8.38 4.70
C ASN A 26 -7.01 -9.30 4.54
N PRO A 27 -6.85 -10.34 5.39
CA PRO A 27 -5.69 -11.23 5.32
C PRO A 27 -5.63 -11.94 3.96
N GLY A 28 -4.42 -12.10 3.42
CA GLY A 28 -4.25 -12.69 2.07
C GLY A 28 -4.28 -11.68 0.92
N LEU A 29 -4.55 -10.40 1.20
CA LEU A 29 -4.62 -9.34 0.19
C LEU A 29 -3.50 -8.31 0.35
N ALA A 30 -3.12 -7.70 -0.77
CA ALA A 30 -2.33 -6.49 -0.84
C ALA A 30 -3.22 -5.31 -1.27
N LEU A 31 -2.93 -4.11 -0.78
CA LEU A 31 -3.57 -2.87 -1.17
C LEU A 31 -2.83 -2.27 -2.35
N MET A 32 -3.54 -2.04 -3.45
CA MET A 32 -2.98 -1.40 -4.64
C MET A 32 -2.80 0.11 -4.41
N LEU A 33 -1.64 0.62 -4.78
CA LEU A 33 -1.31 2.04 -4.76
C LEU A 33 -1.50 2.66 -6.16
N SER A 34 -1.58 3.98 -6.22
CA SER A 34 -1.84 4.69 -7.48
C SER A 34 -0.66 4.68 -8.44
N ASP A 35 0.55 4.43 -7.94
CA ASP A 35 1.81 4.38 -8.70
C ASP A 35 2.05 3.03 -9.40
N GLY A 36 1.09 2.11 -9.32
CA GLY A 36 1.23 0.75 -9.86
C GLY A 36 1.97 -0.21 -8.95
N GLY A 37 2.34 0.21 -7.73
CA GLY A 37 2.79 -0.66 -6.67
C GLY A 37 1.64 -1.20 -5.82
N ALA A 38 1.99 -2.02 -4.82
CA ALA A 38 1.09 -2.42 -3.76
C ALA A 38 1.79 -2.43 -2.41
N VAL A 39 1.00 -2.44 -1.34
CA VAL A 39 1.47 -2.70 0.02
C VAL A 39 0.76 -3.89 0.63
N PHE A 40 1.50 -4.73 1.35
CA PHE A 40 0.96 -5.91 2.03
C PHE A 40 1.45 -5.99 3.48
N LEU A 41 0.75 -6.76 4.29
CA LEU A 41 1.05 -6.93 5.71
C LEU A 41 1.62 -8.33 5.93
N GLU A 42 2.82 -8.39 6.49
CA GLU A 42 3.46 -9.65 6.88
C GLU A 42 4.11 -9.51 8.25
N ASN A 43 3.83 -10.46 9.15
CA ASN A 43 4.36 -10.46 10.52
C ASN A 43 4.14 -9.12 11.26
N GLY A 44 2.99 -8.47 11.02
CA GLY A 44 2.63 -7.19 11.64
C GLY A 44 3.36 -5.96 11.07
N ASN A 45 4.11 -6.10 9.99
CA ASN A 45 4.81 -5.00 9.32
C ASN A 45 4.29 -4.83 7.89
N ILE A 46 4.26 -3.58 7.43
CA ILE A 46 3.87 -3.25 6.06
C ILE A 46 5.11 -3.25 5.16
N TYR A 47 4.96 -3.85 3.99
CA TYR A 47 5.96 -3.87 2.93
C TYR A 47 5.36 -3.33 1.64
N SER A 48 6.15 -2.60 0.86
CA SER A 48 5.81 -2.26 -0.52
C SER A 48 6.32 -3.34 -1.46
N VAL A 49 5.66 -3.51 -2.60
CA VAL A 49 6.01 -4.49 -3.63
C VAL A 49 5.58 -3.97 -5.00
N ALA A 50 6.36 -4.26 -6.03
CA ALA A 50 5.99 -3.95 -7.40
C ALA A 50 4.91 -4.92 -7.92
N ILE A 51 4.08 -4.43 -8.84
CA ILE A 51 3.13 -5.24 -9.60
C ILE A 51 3.66 -5.35 -11.04
N SER A 52 3.61 -6.55 -11.61
CA SER A 52 3.85 -6.75 -13.05
C SER A 52 2.71 -6.21 -13.91
N ASP A 53 2.94 -6.05 -15.21
CA ASP A 53 1.91 -5.65 -16.18
C ASP A 53 0.68 -6.59 -16.19
N SER A 54 0.86 -7.84 -15.75
CA SER A 54 -0.21 -8.84 -15.63
C SER A 54 -0.99 -8.77 -14.31
N GLY A 55 -0.70 -7.80 -13.44
CA GLY A 55 -1.37 -7.64 -12.14
C GLY A 55 -0.87 -8.60 -11.05
N VAL A 56 0.30 -9.22 -11.24
CA VAL A 56 0.91 -10.15 -10.27
C VAL A 56 1.94 -9.44 -9.43
N LEU A 57 1.92 -9.66 -8.11
CA LEU A 57 2.90 -9.11 -7.17
C LEU A 57 4.27 -9.76 -7.39
N LEU A 58 5.30 -8.94 -7.55
CA LEU A 58 6.68 -9.37 -7.73
C LEU A 58 7.37 -9.46 -6.37
N ILE A 59 7.16 -10.55 -5.62
CA ILE A 59 7.54 -10.63 -4.20
C ILE A 59 9.04 -10.43 -3.94
N ASP A 60 9.89 -10.73 -4.92
CA ASP A 60 11.34 -10.48 -4.85
C ASP A 60 11.71 -8.99 -4.80
N THR A 61 10.74 -8.10 -5.12
CA THR A 61 10.88 -6.64 -5.01
C THR A 61 10.37 -6.11 -3.67
N ALA A 62 9.87 -6.98 -2.78
CA ALA A 62 9.29 -6.56 -1.52
C ALA A 62 10.32 -5.82 -0.66
N GLY A 63 9.93 -4.65 -0.16
CA GLY A 63 10.80 -3.78 0.63
C GLY A 63 10.05 -3.12 1.77
N CYS A 64 10.79 -2.74 2.81
CA CYS A 64 10.22 -1.95 3.89
C CYS A 64 9.82 -0.57 3.36
N ILE A 65 8.71 -0.05 3.88
CA ILE A 65 8.37 1.37 3.71
C ILE A 65 9.13 2.20 4.73
N TYR A 66 9.69 3.32 4.30
CA TYR A 66 10.49 4.21 5.14
C TYR A 66 9.90 5.62 5.18
N PRO A 67 9.96 6.32 6.32
CA PRO A 67 9.55 7.73 6.42
C PRO A 67 10.27 8.65 5.43
N SER A 68 11.48 8.27 4.99
CA SER A 68 12.27 9.05 4.03
C SER A 68 11.70 9.06 2.60
N ALA A 69 10.77 8.16 2.28
CA ALA A 69 10.08 8.10 0.99
C ALA A 69 8.72 8.83 1.01
N TRP A 70 8.39 9.46 2.13
CA TRP A 70 7.16 10.24 2.33
C TRP A 70 7.44 11.72 2.17
N ASP A 71 6.77 12.36 1.22
CA ASP A 71 6.82 13.81 1.05
C ASP A 71 5.81 14.46 2.01
N GLN A 72 6.31 15.05 3.09
CA GLN A 72 5.47 15.68 4.11
C GLN A 72 4.78 16.96 3.62
N GLU A 73 5.35 17.66 2.64
CA GLU A 73 4.77 18.89 2.07
C GLU A 73 3.64 18.54 1.10
N ARG A 74 3.82 17.52 0.27
CA ARG A 74 2.81 17.01 -0.67
C ARG A 74 1.83 16.01 -0.05
N ARG A 75 2.14 15.50 1.15
CA ARG A 75 1.35 14.51 1.89
C ARG A 75 1.02 13.27 1.06
N CYS A 76 2.03 12.76 0.37
CA CYS A 76 1.93 11.56 -0.45
C CYS A 76 3.28 10.84 -0.46
N TRP A 77 3.30 9.62 -1.00
CA TRP A 77 4.55 8.94 -1.32
C TRP A 77 5.27 9.68 -2.46
N ASP A 78 6.60 9.61 -2.49
CA ASP A 78 7.42 10.23 -3.56
C ASP A 78 7.02 9.78 -4.97
N SER A 79 6.49 8.55 -5.08
CA SER A 79 6.03 7.96 -6.34
C SER A 79 4.59 8.35 -6.73
N GLU A 80 3.82 8.96 -5.84
CA GLU A 80 2.41 9.30 -6.08
C GLU A 80 2.22 10.76 -6.49
N GLU A 81 1.22 11.00 -7.35
CA GLU A 81 0.88 12.35 -7.82
C GLU A 81 -0.04 13.09 -6.83
N GLY A 82 0.45 13.28 -5.60
CA GLY A 82 -0.16 14.17 -4.61
C GLY A 82 -1.13 13.51 -3.63
N THR A 83 -1.65 14.33 -2.72
CA THR A 83 -2.39 13.90 -1.53
C THR A 83 -3.63 13.06 -1.82
N ASP A 84 -4.34 13.35 -2.92
CA ASP A 84 -5.61 12.69 -3.26
C ASP A 84 -5.45 11.19 -3.55
N ALA A 85 -4.29 10.78 -4.09
CA ALA A 85 -3.97 9.38 -4.32
C ALA A 85 -3.93 8.59 -3.01
N CYS A 86 -3.19 9.09 -2.02
CA CYS A 86 -3.12 8.51 -0.68
C CYS A 86 -4.50 8.43 0.00
N VAL A 87 -5.28 9.52 -0.06
CA VAL A 87 -6.64 9.55 0.49
C VAL A 87 -7.51 8.49 -0.19
N SER A 88 -7.45 8.39 -1.52
CA SER A 88 -8.26 7.44 -2.28
C SER A 88 -7.86 5.99 -1.99
N ALA A 89 -6.56 5.69 -1.86
CA ALA A 89 -6.09 4.36 -1.51
C ALA A 89 -6.62 3.89 -0.14
N ILE A 90 -6.82 4.81 0.80
CA ILE A 90 -7.35 4.51 2.13
C ILE A 90 -8.88 4.46 2.14
N ASN A 91 -9.53 5.45 1.52
CA ASN A 91 -10.98 5.62 1.61
C ASN A 91 -11.75 4.71 0.63
N ASN A 92 -11.12 4.35 -0.48
CA ASN A 92 -11.67 3.50 -1.55
C ASN A 92 -10.65 2.41 -1.95
N PRO A 93 -10.27 1.52 -1.01
CA PRO A 93 -9.17 0.58 -1.22
C PRO A 93 -9.49 -0.42 -2.33
N THR A 94 -8.51 -0.62 -3.22
CA THR A 94 -8.53 -1.71 -4.20
C THR A 94 -7.54 -2.78 -3.76
N PHE A 95 -8.01 -4.02 -3.67
CA PHE A 95 -7.20 -5.13 -3.17
C PHE A 95 -6.84 -6.11 -4.29
N ILE A 96 -5.63 -6.65 -4.21
CA ILE A 96 -5.13 -7.73 -5.08
C ILE A 96 -4.78 -8.93 -4.19
N ASN A 97 -5.12 -10.13 -4.64
CA ASN A 97 -4.84 -11.34 -3.89
C ASN A 97 -3.37 -11.76 -4.07
N TYR A 98 -2.61 -11.86 -2.98
CA TYR A 98 -1.22 -12.30 -3.04
C TYR A 98 -1.07 -13.83 -3.00
N ALA A 99 -2.14 -14.61 -2.82
CA ALA A 99 -2.10 -16.08 -2.92
C ALA A 99 -1.69 -16.58 -4.32
N ASN A 100 -1.74 -15.72 -5.34
CA ASN A 100 -1.20 -16.01 -6.68
C ASN A 100 0.31 -15.70 -6.81
N ALA A 101 0.98 -15.19 -5.77
CA ALA A 101 2.43 -14.95 -5.76
C ALA A 101 3.24 -16.21 -5.41
N ILE A 102 2.59 -17.32 -5.06
CA ILE A 102 3.21 -18.66 -5.05
C ILE A 102 3.01 -19.31 -6.43
N GLY A 103 3.28 -18.55 -7.48
CA GLY A 103 3.67 -19.10 -8.77
C GLY A 103 5.17 -18.98 -8.83
N ALA A 104 5.89 -20.01 -8.36
CA ALA A 104 7.26 -20.19 -8.83
C ALA A 104 7.17 -20.18 -10.36
N ASP A 105 7.88 -19.26 -11.01
CA ASP A 105 8.25 -19.42 -12.40
C ASP A 105 8.90 -20.81 -12.50
N THR A 106 8.15 -21.79 -13.02
CA THR A 106 8.67 -23.10 -13.42
C THR A 106 9.36 -22.99 -14.76
#